data_AF-A0A1Q9LC61-F1
#
_entry.id   AF-A0A1Q9LC61-F1
#
_cell.length_a   1.000
_cell.length_b   1.000
_cell.length_c   1.000
_cell.angle_alpha   90.00
_cell.angle_beta   90.00
_cell.angle_gamma   90.00
#
_symmetry.space_group_name_H-M   'P 1'
#
loop_
_entity.id
_entity.type
_entity.pdbx_description
1 polymer ?
#
loop_
_entity_poly.entity_id
_entity_poly.type
_entity_poly.pdbx_seq_one_letter_code
_entity_poly.pdbx_strand_id
1 'polypeptide(L)'
;MAHLGAGVPGAGTVLVTVLVGRSGGAVVVLLPEGSVGGADARGGPAGTREVEVLAPENLVARVDAVCVGSGGPAGLAAADGVMRWLRERDRGFRVGDDPGQVVPIVPAATDPGGEVASAEAGHLACEAAEPVPEGSWVAVGDHRVQAVPAGAVAVVVTDAPLDKAQCRRLAISARDGAVRAAGAGGLGAFTVFTAATGQAAAPVGPAALDRLCGAAADAVAGAWGGASRP
;
A
#
# COMPACT_ATOMS: atom_id res chain seq x y z
N MET A 1 41.17 33.92 4.56
CA MET A 1 41.93 33.08 3.60
C MET A 1 42.07 31.69 4.19
N ALA A 2 41.41 30.70 3.59
CA ALA A 2 41.87 29.33 3.37
C ALA A 2 40.65 28.48 3.01
N HIS A 3 40.63 28.04 1.74
CA HIS A 3 39.70 27.08 1.18
C HIS A 3 39.77 25.73 1.88
N LEU A 4 38.64 25.03 2.01
CA LEU A 4 38.58 23.57 2.03
C LEU A 4 37.47 23.11 1.07
N GLY A 5 37.86 22.18 0.21
CA GLY A 5 37.19 21.82 -1.03
C GLY A 5 35.90 21.04 -0.85
N ALA A 6 35.06 21.17 -1.88
CA ALA A 6 33.91 20.34 -2.14
C ALA A 6 34.29 18.85 -2.21
N GLY A 7 33.71 18.07 -1.31
CA GLY A 7 33.42 16.66 -1.55
C GLY A 7 31.93 16.56 -1.83
N VAL A 8 31.55 16.30 -3.08
CA VAL A 8 30.18 15.91 -3.44
C VAL A 8 29.90 14.60 -2.71
N PRO A 9 28.91 14.52 -1.80
CA PRO A 9 28.46 13.25 -1.27
C PRO A 9 27.86 12.47 -2.44
N GLY A 10 28.36 11.25 -2.68
CA GLY A 10 27.84 10.38 -3.72
C GLY A 10 26.32 10.26 -3.62
N ALA A 11 25.64 10.26 -4.78
CA ALA A 11 24.20 10.23 -4.97
C ALA A 11 23.47 9.51 -3.82
N GLY A 12 22.98 10.30 -2.87
CA GLY A 12 22.21 9.82 -1.73
C GLY A 12 20.90 9.27 -2.24
N THR A 13 20.68 7.97 -2.06
CA THR A 13 19.35 7.38 -2.18
C THR A 13 18.50 7.97 -1.07
N VAL A 14 17.77 9.03 -1.37
CA VAL A 14 16.65 9.46 -0.53
C VAL A 14 15.63 8.34 -0.64
N LEU A 15 15.63 7.41 0.32
CA LEU A 15 14.63 6.35 0.40
C LEU A 15 13.28 7.06 0.60
N VAL A 16 12.42 7.08 -0.42
CA VAL A 16 11.08 7.65 -0.22
C VAL A 16 10.30 6.69 0.64
N THR A 17 9.95 7.21 1.79
CA THR A 17 9.35 6.51 2.90
C THR A 17 7.87 6.31 2.67
N VAL A 18 7.43 5.06 2.58
CA VAL A 18 6.02 4.72 2.80
C VAL A 18 5.66 5.17 4.21
N LEU A 19 4.62 5.99 4.36
CA LEU A 19 4.17 6.44 5.67
C LEU A 19 2.96 5.61 6.10
N VAL A 20 2.95 5.20 7.37
CA VAL A 20 1.85 4.42 7.94
C VAL A 20 1.28 5.18 9.11
N GLY A 21 -0.02 5.44 9.05
CA GLY A 21 -0.77 6.17 10.05
C GLY A 21 -1.88 5.34 10.68
N ARG A 22 -2.25 5.69 11.93
CA ARG A 22 -3.29 5.01 12.70
C ARG A 22 -4.08 6.00 13.55
N SER A 23 -5.40 5.92 13.51
CA SER A 23 -6.29 6.69 14.39
C SER A 23 -7.70 6.10 14.36
N GLY A 24 -8.37 5.98 15.52
CA GLY A 24 -9.80 5.63 15.62
C GLY A 24 -10.29 4.51 14.70
N GLY A 25 -9.61 3.35 14.69
CA GLY A 25 -9.94 2.21 13.82
C GLY A 25 -9.48 2.32 12.36
N ALA A 26 -8.94 3.45 11.92
CA ALA A 26 -8.36 3.64 10.59
C ALA A 26 -6.86 3.32 10.59
N VAL A 27 -6.43 2.61 9.55
CA VAL A 27 -5.03 2.41 9.18
C VAL A 27 -4.85 2.98 7.77
N VAL A 28 -3.90 3.89 7.58
CA VAL A 28 -3.62 4.50 6.28
C VAL A 28 -2.18 4.26 5.88
N VAL A 29 -1.97 3.79 4.65
CA VAL A 29 -0.65 3.68 4.02
C VAL A 29 -0.56 4.77 2.96
N LEU A 30 0.16 5.86 3.24
CA LEU A 30 0.41 6.94 2.29
C LEU A 30 1.57 6.55 1.38
N LEU A 31 1.34 6.67 0.07
CA LEU A 31 2.29 6.26 -0.95
C LEU A 31 3.02 7.47 -1.55
N PRO A 32 4.26 7.31 -2.03
CA PRO A 32 4.93 8.29 -2.87
C PRO A 32 4.09 8.64 -4.10
N GLU A 33 4.17 9.88 -4.56
CA GLU A 33 3.51 10.29 -5.81
C GLU A 33 3.97 9.44 -6.99
N GLY A 34 3.00 8.98 -7.78
CA GLY A 34 3.26 8.14 -8.94
C GLY A 34 3.35 6.64 -8.68
N SER A 35 3.12 6.19 -7.44
CA SER A 35 3.04 4.77 -7.12
C SER A 35 1.94 4.08 -7.93
N VAL A 36 2.25 2.93 -8.55
CA VAL A 36 1.32 2.12 -9.34
C VAL A 36 0.64 1.08 -8.47
N GLY A 37 -0.68 0.99 -8.53
CA GLY A 37 -1.47 0.10 -7.66
C GLY A 37 -1.94 -1.21 -8.31
N GLY A 38 -2.24 -2.18 -7.45
CA GLY A 38 -2.92 -3.44 -7.77
C GLY A 38 -3.62 -4.01 -6.54
N ALA A 39 -4.52 -4.98 -6.74
CA ALA A 39 -5.21 -5.65 -5.63
C ALA A 39 -5.63 -7.09 -5.96
N ASP A 40 -5.78 -7.91 -4.92
CA ASP A 40 -6.50 -9.18 -4.93
C ASP A 40 -7.41 -9.23 -3.70
N ALA A 41 -8.72 -9.10 -3.92
CA ALA A 41 -9.74 -9.21 -2.88
C ALA A 41 -10.60 -10.45 -3.16
N ARG A 42 -10.60 -11.45 -2.27
CA ARG A 42 -11.56 -12.58 -2.37
C ARG A 42 -11.98 -13.07 -0.98
N GLY A 43 -12.99 -13.94 -0.95
CA GLY A 43 -13.59 -14.53 0.26
C GLY A 43 -15.03 -14.05 0.45
N GLY A 44 -15.56 -14.06 1.68
CA GLY A 44 -16.93 -13.63 2.02
C GLY A 44 -17.21 -12.14 1.73
N PRO A 45 -18.22 -11.48 2.34
CA PRO A 45 -18.54 -10.09 2.03
C PRO A 45 -17.43 -9.13 2.53
N ALA A 46 -16.34 -9.05 1.76
CA ALA A 46 -15.27 -8.09 1.94
C ALA A 46 -15.82 -6.74 1.50
N GLY A 47 -16.04 -5.84 2.46
CA GLY A 47 -16.36 -4.45 2.15
C GLY A 47 -15.14 -3.80 1.50
N THR A 48 -15.26 -3.38 0.25
CA THR A 48 -14.20 -2.69 -0.47
C THR A 48 -14.70 -1.42 -1.14
N ARG A 49 -13.82 -0.44 -1.31
CA ARG A 49 -14.06 0.81 -2.03
C ARG A 49 -12.94 1.04 -3.02
N GLU A 50 -13.28 1.49 -4.22
CA GLU A 50 -12.31 1.86 -5.28
C GLU A 50 -11.27 0.77 -5.63
N VAL A 51 -11.60 -0.51 -5.44
CA VAL A 51 -10.69 -1.61 -5.84
C VAL A 51 -10.65 -1.77 -7.35
N GLU A 52 -11.81 -1.62 -8.02
CA GLU A 52 -11.93 -1.79 -9.47
C GLU A 52 -11.03 -0.82 -10.26
N VAL A 53 -10.76 0.39 -9.74
CA VAL A 53 -9.86 1.35 -10.40
C VAL A 53 -8.46 0.76 -10.61
N LEU A 54 -8.05 -0.21 -9.77
CA LEU A 54 -6.75 -0.88 -9.83
C LEU A 54 -6.69 -1.99 -10.87
N ALA A 55 -7.80 -2.36 -11.51
CA ALA A 55 -7.81 -3.38 -12.56
C ALA A 55 -6.90 -2.96 -13.73
N PRO A 56 -6.03 -3.84 -14.26
CA PRO A 56 -5.04 -3.50 -15.29
C PRO A 56 -5.58 -2.81 -16.54
N GLU A 57 -6.83 -3.11 -16.89
CA GLU A 57 -7.58 -2.54 -18.02
C GLU A 57 -8.01 -1.08 -17.82
N ASN A 58 -7.97 -0.56 -16.58
CA ASN A 58 -8.45 0.78 -16.25
C ASN A 58 -7.34 1.84 -16.38
N LEU A 59 -7.74 3.03 -16.84
CA LEU A 59 -6.86 4.17 -17.16
C LEU A 59 -5.99 4.64 -15.99
N VAL A 60 -6.57 4.74 -14.80
CA VAL A 60 -5.87 5.27 -13.62
C VAL A 60 -4.90 4.22 -13.11
N ALA A 61 -3.60 4.46 -13.27
CA ALA A 61 -2.56 3.56 -12.75
C ALA A 61 -2.09 3.94 -11.34
N ARG A 62 -2.25 5.20 -10.95
CA ARG A 62 -1.62 5.76 -9.75
C ARG A 62 -2.52 5.63 -8.52
N VAL A 63 -1.91 5.33 -7.38
CA VAL A 63 -2.56 5.25 -6.07
C VAL A 63 -1.84 6.17 -5.10
N ASP A 64 -2.60 7.01 -4.40
CA ASP A 64 -2.04 7.99 -3.47
C ASP A 64 -1.94 7.44 -2.05
N ALA A 65 -2.90 6.59 -1.67
CA ALA A 65 -2.95 5.93 -0.39
C ALA A 65 -3.79 4.63 -0.43
N VAL A 66 -3.55 3.73 0.51
CA VAL A 66 -4.47 2.62 0.82
C VAL A 66 -5.06 2.85 2.20
N CYS A 67 -6.37 2.69 2.34
CA CYS A 67 -7.07 2.85 3.62
C CYS A 67 -7.67 1.53 4.09
N VAL A 68 -7.48 1.19 5.36
CA VAL A 68 -8.15 0.08 6.03
C VAL A 68 -9.00 0.63 7.16
N GLY A 69 -10.29 0.32 7.13
CA GLY A 69 -11.26 0.80 8.12
C GLY A 69 -11.84 -0.34 8.94
N SER A 70 -11.67 -0.27 10.26
CA SER A 70 -12.28 -1.18 11.24
C SER A 70 -13.80 -0.99 11.35
N GLY A 71 -14.51 -1.97 11.89
CA GLY A 71 -15.96 -1.92 12.16
C GLY A 71 -16.85 -2.29 10.97
N GLY A 72 -16.36 -3.12 10.04
CA GLY A 72 -17.15 -3.61 8.92
C GLY A 72 -17.42 -2.53 7.84
N PRO A 73 -18.45 -2.70 6.98
CA PRO A 73 -18.69 -1.80 5.85
C PRO A 73 -18.80 -0.31 6.22
N ALA A 74 -19.27 0.02 7.42
CA ALA A 74 -19.33 1.40 7.91
C ALA A 74 -17.93 2.04 8.03
N GLY A 75 -16.89 1.25 8.32
CA GLY A 75 -15.50 1.69 8.41
C GLY A 75 -14.91 2.21 7.09
N LEU A 76 -15.54 1.91 5.94
CA LEU A 76 -15.12 2.46 4.65
C LEU A 76 -15.28 4.00 4.58
N ALA A 77 -16.03 4.60 5.52
CA ALA A 77 -16.11 6.05 5.68
C ALA A 77 -14.74 6.70 5.96
N ALA A 78 -13.78 5.97 6.53
CA ALA A 78 -12.42 6.46 6.75
C ALA A 78 -11.76 6.97 5.46
N ALA A 79 -12.04 6.33 4.33
CA ALA A 79 -11.47 6.73 3.04
C ALA A 79 -11.89 8.17 2.63
N ASP A 80 -13.06 8.66 3.05
CA ASP A 80 -13.48 10.05 2.77
C ASP A 80 -12.56 11.07 3.46
N GLY A 81 -12.10 10.77 4.68
CA GLY A 81 -11.14 11.58 5.41
C GLY A 81 -9.77 11.63 4.74
N VAL A 82 -9.31 10.48 4.26
CA VAL A 82 -8.04 10.35 3.52
C VAL A 82 -8.10 11.14 2.21
N MET A 83 -9.19 11.01 1.45
CA MET A 83 -9.40 11.79 0.23
C MET A 83 -9.43 13.30 0.52
N ARG A 84 -10.09 13.72 1.61
CA ARG A 84 -10.09 15.12 2.05
C ARG A 84 -8.67 15.60 2.38
N TRP A 85 -7.91 14.83 3.16
CA TRP A 85 -6.53 15.15 3.54
C TRP A 85 -5.60 15.31 2.33
N LEU A 86 -5.72 14.42 1.35
CA LEU A 86 -4.95 14.46 0.10
C LEU A 86 -5.33 15.65 -0.77
N ARG A 87 -6.63 15.95 -0.89
CA ARG A 87 -7.13 17.09 -1.67
C ARG A 87 -6.69 18.44 -1.10
N GLU A 88 -6.67 18.59 0.22
CA GLU A 88 -6.14 19.80 0.90
C GLU A 88 -4.65 20.06 0.58
N ARG A 89 -3.97 19.08 -0.02
CA ARG A 89 -2.55 19.11 -0.40
C ARG A 89 -2.34 18.98 -1.92
N ASP A 90 -3.42 19.13 -2.71
CA ASP A 90 -3.40 18.98 -4.17
C ASP A 90 -2.82 17.64 -4.66
N ARG A 91 -2.98 16.57 -3.86
CA ARG A 91 -2.50 15.22 -4.18
C ARG A 91 -3.62 14.36 -4.77
N GLY A 92 -3.41 13.87 -5.99
CA GLY A 92 -4.31 12.94 -6.65
C GLY A 92 -4.10 12.86 -8.16
N PHE A 93 -4.97 12.11 -8.82
CA PHE A 93 -5.03 12.05 -10.27
C PHE A 93 -5.52 13.40 -10.84
N ARG A 94 -4.70 14.06 -11.67
CA ARG A 94 -5.10 15.33 -12.31
C ARG A 94 -6.22 15.12 -13.31
N VAL A 95 -7.28 15.92 -13.19
CA VAL A 95 -8.46 15.86 -14.06
C VAL A 95 -8.71 17.16 -14.84
N GLY A 96 -7.85 18.17 -14.67
CA GLY A 96 -7.91 19.40 -15.45
C GLY A 96 -6.58 20.18 -15.43
N ASP A 97 -6.63 21.40 -15.97
CA ASP A 97 -5.44 22.22 -16.21
C ASP A 97 -4.91 22.92 -14.95
N ASP A 98 -5.80 23.19 -13.99
CA ASP A 98 -5.41 23.80 -12.72
C ASP A 98 -4.72 22.77 -11.81
N PRO A 99 -3.58 23.10 -11.18
CA PRO A 99 -2.82 22.15 -10.36
C PRO A 99 -3.62 21.48 -9.24
N GLY A 100 -4.63 22.17 -8.67
CA GLY A 100 -5.50 21.65 -7.60
C GLY A 100 -6.72 20.87 -8.08
N GLN A 101 -6.94 20.73 -9.39
CA GLN A 101 -8.01 19.89 -9.95
C GLN A 101 -7.58 18.43 -9.96
N VAL A 102 -7.57 17.83 -8.76
CA VAL A 102 -7.16 16.44 -8.53
C VAL A 102 -8.28 15.59 -7.94
N VAL A 103 -8.25 14.30 -8.29
CA VAL A 103 -9.07 13.24 -7.71
C VAL A 103 -8.13 12.27 -6.99
N PRO A 104 -8.05 12.31 -5.65
CA PRO A 104 -7.26 11.34 -4.90
C PRO A 104 -7.75 9.91 -5.14
N ILE A 105 -6.85 8.97 -5.38
CA ILE A 105 -7.17 7.56 -5.60
C ILE A 105 -6.84 6.79 -4.32
N VAL A 106 -7.89 6.44 -3.57
CA VAL A 106 -7.80 5.83 -2.23
C VAL A 106 -8.60 4.52 -2.18
N PRO A 107 -8.06 3.43 -2.76
CA PRO A 107 -8.62 2.10 -2.56
C PRO A 107 -8.67 1.76 -1.06
N ALA A 108 -9.77 1.15 -0.64
CA ALA A 108 -9.98 0.79 0.75
C ALA A 108 -10.63 -0.58 0.92
N ALA A 109 -10.36 -1.19 2.07
CA ALA A 109 -11.04 -2.41 2.51
C ALA A 109 -11.39 -2.32 3.99
N THR A 110 -12.41 -3.08 4.39
CA THR A 110 -12.81 -3.16 5.79
C THR A 110 -12.08 -4.27 6.54
N ASP A 111 -11.71 -3.98 7.78
CA ASP A 111 -11.48 -4.97 8.81
C ASP A 111 -12.77 -5.15 9.64
N PRO A 112 -13.29 -6.38 9.84
CA PRO A 112 -14.57 -6.58 10.51
C PRO A 112 -14.55 -6.30 12.03
N GLY A 113 -13.37 -6.27 12.67
CA GLY A 113 -13.23 -6.03 14.11
C GLY A 113 -13.06 -4.56 14.47
N GLY A 114 -13.07 -4.26 15.77
CA GLY A 114 -12.64 -2.95 16.31
C GLY A 114 -13.67 -1.83 16.28
N GLU A 115 -13.22 -0.63 16.68
CA GLU A 115 -13.98 0.62 16.62
C GLU A 115 -14.30 0.98 15.17
N VAL A 116 -15.52 1.44 14.89
CA VAL A 116 -15.93 1.84 13.53
C VAL A 116 -15.13 3.06 13.08
N ALA A 117 -14.34 2.89 12.03
CA ALA A 117 -13.49 3.95 11.51
C ALA A 117 -14.30 5.05 10.81
N SER A 118 -14.25 6.27 11.36
CA SER A 118 -14.92 7.44 10.78
C SER A 118 -14.06 8.15 9.73
N ALA A 119 -14.68 9.03 8.94
CA ALA A 119 -13.93 9.94 8.07
C ALA A 119 -12.90 10.77 8.85
N GLU A 120 -13.23 11.24 10.05
CA GLU A 120 -12.26 12.00 10.86
C GLU A 120 -11.07 11.13 11.29
N ALA A 121 -11.33 9.87 11.65
CA ALA A 121 -10.28 8.91 11.97
C ALA A 121 -9.32 8.68 10.78
N GLY A 122 -9.86 8.56 9.56
CA GLY A 122 -9.04 8.46 8.34
C GLY A 122 -8.18 9.70 8.07
N HIS A 123 -8.72 10.88 8.31
CA HIS A 123 -7.97 12.14 8.19
C HIS A 123 -6.85 12.26 9.23
N LEU A 124 -7.17 12.01 10.51
CA LEU A 124 -6.19 12.03 11.60
C LEU A 124 -5.13 10.95 11.47
N ALA A 125 -5.47 9.79 10.89
CA ALA A 125 -4.48 8.77 10.58
C ALA A 125 -3.45 9.28 9.55
N CYS A 126 -3.85 10.09 8.57
CA CYS A 126 -2.90 10.71 7.64
C CYS A 126 -1.96 11.71 8.34
N GLU A 127 -2.49 12.52 9.27
CA GLU A 127 -1.68 13.45 10.08
C GLU A 127 -0.69 12.72 11.00
N ALA A 128 -1.09 11.57 11.53
CA ALA A 128 -0.26 10.73 12.40
C ALA A 128 0.65 9.75 11.61
N ALA A 129 0.75 9.89 10.28
CA ALA A 129 1.48 8.92 9.47
C ALA A 129 3.00 9.07 9.64
N GLU A 130 3.65 7.96 10.01
CA GLU A 130 5.09 7.93 10.27
C GLU A 130 5.83 7.03 9.28
N PRO A 131 7.12 7.29 9.06
CA PRO A 131 8.00 6.41 8.33
C PRO A 131 7.95 4.94 8.75
N VAL A 132 7.82 4.03 7.79
CA VAL A 132 8.15 2.64 8.07
C VAL A 132 9.66 2.53 8.41
N PRO A 133 10.04 1.82 9.49
CA PRO A 133 11.43 1.52 9.80
C PRO A 133 12.15 0.74 8.68
N GLU A 134 13.39 1.13 8.36
CA GLU A 134 14.19 0.56 7.27
C GLU A 134 14.35 -0.98 7.34
N GLY A 135 14.46 -1.54 8.55
CA GLY A 135 14.56 -2.99 8.77
C GLY A 135 13.31 -3.80 8.39
N SER A 136 12.21 -3.14 8.00
CA SER A 136 10.95 -3.81 7.61
C SER A 136 10.94 -4.24 6.14
N TRP A 137 11.95 -3.86 5.37
CA TRP A 137 12.08 -4.15 3.94
C TRP A 137 12.91 -5.41 3.70
N VAL A 138 12.41 -6.28 2.82
CA VAL A 138 13.10 -7.49 2.37
C VAL A 138 13.75 -7.20 1.00
N ALA A 139 15.05 -7.43 0.88
CA ALA A 139 15.79 -7.27 -0.37
C ALA A 139 15.55 -8.46 -1.34
N VAL A 140 15.35 -8.15 -2.63
CA VAL A 140 15.06 -9.09 -3.72
C VAL A 140 15.85 -8.69 -4.96
N GLY A 141 17.12 -9.12 -5.04
CA GLY A 141 18.04 -8.59 -6.05
C GLY A 141 18.25 -7.09 -5.85
N ASP A 142 17.99 -6.30 -6.89
CA ASP A 142 18.09 -4.84 -6.86
C ASP A 142 16.83 -4.12 -6.33
N HIS A 143 15.83 -4.88 -5.90
CA HIS A 143 14.54 -4.37 -5.44
C HIS A 143 14.28 -4.71 -3.98
N ARG A 144 13.26 -4.08 -3.41
CA ARG A 144 12.81 -4.32 -2.03
C ARG A 144 11.31 -4.52 -1.98
N VAL A 145 10.84 -5.31 -1.03
CA VAL A 145 9.41 -5.50 -0.76
C VAL A 145 9.13 -5.43 0.74
N GLN A 146 7.96 -4.91 1.09
CA GLN A 146 7.47 -4.85 2.46
C GLN A 146 5.98 -5.22 2.49
N ALA A 147 5.54 -5.91 3.55
CA ALA A 147 4.12 -6.08 3.87
C ALA A 147 3.73 -5.28 5.13
N VAL A 148 2.60 -4.58 5.08
CA VAL A 148 1.96 -3.88 6.21
C VAL A 148 0.64 -4.58 6.52
N PRO A 149 0.56 -5.41 7.58
CA PRO A 149 -0.69 -6.06 7.98
C PRO A 149 -1.64 -5.08 8.69
N ALA A 150 -2.94 -5.25 8.46
CA ALA A 150 -4.03 -4.53 9.12
C ALA A 150 -5.28 -5.42 9.18
N GLY A 151 -5.34 -6.31 10.17
CA GLY A 151 -6.47 -7.24 10.34
C GLY A 151 -6.68 -8.14 9.13
N ALA A 152 -7.88 -8.11 8.54
CA ALA A 152 -8.25 -8.82 7.32
C ALA A 152 -7.65 -8.24 6.01
N VAL A 153 -6.66 -7.35 6.10
CA VAL A 153 -6.03 -6.67 4.96
C VAL A 153 -4.51 -6.70 5.09
N ALA A 154 -3.81 -6.81 3.95
CA ALA A 154 -2.39 -6.50 3.87
C ALA A 154 -2.11 -5.52 2.73
N VAL A 155 -1.16 -4.60 2.95
CA VAL A 155 -0.62 -3.71 1.92
C VAL A 155 0.83 -4.08 1.64
N VAL A 156 1.13 -4.48 0.42
CA VAL A 156 2.48 -4.84 -0.03
C VAL A 156 3.06 -3.68 -0.83
N VAL A 157 4.24 -3.19 -0.47
CA VAL A 157 4.91 -2.11 -1.21
C VAL A 157 6.26 -2.59 -1.75
N THR A 158 6.61 -2.16 -2.97
CA THR A 158 7.92 -2.41 -3.58
C THR A 158 8.46 -1.15 -4.25
N ASP A 159 9.78 -1.02 -4.32
CA ASP A 159 10.47 0.04 -5.09
C ASP A 159 10.60 -0.27 -6.58
N ALA A 160 10.28 -1.49 -6.99
CA ALA A 160 10.37 -1.95 -8.37
C ALA A 160 9.41 -1.17 -9.29
N PRO A 161 9.81 -0.84 -10.54
CA PRO A 161 8.94 -0.14 -11.50
C PRO A 161 7.96 -1.10 -12.16
N LEU A 162 6.93 -1.52 -11.41
CA LEU A 162 5.89 -2.43 -11.89
C LEU A 162 4.73 -1.71 -12.57
N ASP A 163 4.15 -2.33 -13.60
CA ASP A 163 2.85 -1.94 -14.15
C ASP A 163 1.66 -2.51 -13.34
N LYS A 164 0.43 -2.14 -13.70
CA LYS A 164 -0.79 -2.61 -13.00
C LYS A 164 -0.96 -4.13 -13.04
N ALA A 165 -0.62 -4.77 -14.16
CA ALA A 165 -0.75 -6.22 -14.30
C ALA A 165 0.25 -6.95 -13.40
N GLN A 166 1.47 -6.44 -13.32
CA GLN A 166 2.51 -6.93 -12.43
C GLN A 166 2.16 -6.67 -10.95
N CYS A 167 1.63 -5.50 -10.60
CA CYS A 167 1.10 -5.24 -9.25
C CYS A 167 -0.03 -6.21 -8.89
N ARG A 168 -1.00 -6.43 -9.79
CA ARG A 168 -2.06 -7.44 -9.58
C ARG A 168 -1.49 -8.84 -9.38
N ARG A 169 -0.48 -9.23 -10.17
CA ARG A 169 0.21 -10.54 -10.01
C ARG A 169 0.91 -10.66 -8.67
N LEU A 170 1.56 -9.59 -8.22
CA LEU A 170 2.19 -9.50 -6.91
C LEU A 170 1.15 -9.67 -5.79
N ALA A 171 -0.03 -9.03 -5.91
CA ALA A 171 -1.10 -9.11 -4.91
C ALA A 171 -1.68 -10.52 -4.79
N ILE A 172 -1.88 -11.20 -5.93
CA ILE A 172 -2.30 -12.60 -5.97
C ILE A 172 -1.30 -13.49 -5.22
N SER A 173 -0.02 -13.36 -5.54
CA SER A 173 1.04 -14.19 -4.96
C SER A 173 1.23 -13.90 -3.46
N ALA A 174 1.19 -12.63 -3.08
CA ALA A 174 1.24 -12.20 -1.68
C ALA A 174 0.14 -12.85 -0.84
N ARG A 175 -1.07 -12.95 -1.39
CA ARG A 175 -2.18 -13.61 -0.71
C ARG A 175 -2.00 -15.12 -0.54
N ASP A 176 -1.33 -15.79 -1.47
CA ASP A 176 -0.97 -17.20 -1.30
C ASP A 176 -0.11 -17.40 -0.03
N GLY A 177 0.69 -16.38 0.35
CA GLY A 177 1.35 -16.29 1.65
C GLY A 177 0.41 -16.36 2.84
N ALA A 178 -0.64 -15.54 2.84
CA ALA A 178 -1.66 -15.55 3.88
C ALA A 178 -2.42 -16.88 3.93
N VAL A 179 -2.74 -17.49 2.77
CA VAL A 179 -3.37 -18.81 2.69
C VAL A 179 -2.48 -19.89 3.33
N ARG A 180 -1.17 -19.89 3.02
CA ARG A 180 -0.21 -20.81 3.65
C ARG A 180 -0.16 -20.64 5.17
N ALA A 181 -0.12 -19.39 5.64
CA ALA A 181 -0.04 -19.09 7.07
C ALA A 181 -1.35 -19.38 7.82
N ALA A 182 -2.50 -19.25 7.16
CA ALA A 182 -3.81 -19.57 7.74
C ALA A 182 -3.98 -21.07 8.02
N GLY A 183 -3.37 -21.94 7.21
CA GLY A 183 -3.41 -23.40 7.39
C GLY A 183 -4.85 -23.95 7.36
N ALA A 184 -5.10 -25.01 8.13
CA ALA A 184 -6.40 -25.70 8.15
C ALA A 184 -7.58 -24.84 8.66
N GLY A 185 -7.32 -23.69 9.29
CA GLY A 185 -8.37 -22.77 9.74
C GLY A 185 -9.02 -21.97 8.61
N GLY A 186 -8.40 -21.93 7.42
CA GLY A 186 -8.85 -21.11 6.31
C GLY A 186 -8.58 -19.62 6.51
N LEU A 187 -8.46 -18.88 5.41
CA LEU A 187 -8.12 -17.45 5.41
C LEU A 187 -9.34 -16.53 5.61
N GLY A 188 -10.54 -16.99 5.25
CA GLY A 188 -11.73 -16.13 5.22
C GLY A 188 -11.65 -15.04 4.14
N ALA A 189 -12.37 -13.94 4.35
CA ALA A 189 -12.26 -12.74 3.53
C ALA A 189 -10.91 -12.07 3.81
N PHE A 190 -10.11 -11.87 2.77
CA PHE A 190 -8.82 -11.22 2.90
C PHE A 190 -8.47 -10.47 1.63
N THR A 191 -8.07 -9.21 1.80
CA THR A 191 -7.71 -8.32 0.70
C THR A 191 -6.23 -7.99 0.77
N VAL A 192 -5.53 -8.13 -0.37
CA VAL A 192 -4.18 -7.63 -0.53
C VAL A 192 -4.21 -6.45 -1.49
N PHE A 193 -3.66 -5.32 -1.05
CA PHE A 193 -3.30 -4.21 -1.92
C PHE A 193 -1.80 -4.25 -2.21
N THR A 194 -1.41 -3.84 -3.41
CA THR A 194 0.01 -3.66 -3.77
C THR A 194 0.25 -2.26 -4.28
N ALA A 195 1.42 -1.70 -3.98
CA ALA A 195 1.91 -0.46 -4.57
C ALA A 195 3.37 -0.60 -5.01
N ALA A 196 3.66 -0.17 -6.23
CA ALA A 196 5.00 -0.11 -6.79
C ALA A 196 5.41 1.37 -6.92
N THR A 197 6.40 1.81 -6.16
CA THR A 197 6.80 3.23 -6.13
C THR A 197 7.63 3.65 -7.34
N GLY A 198 8.19 2.67 -8.09
CA GLY A 198 8.97 2.90 -9.31
C GLY A 198 10.28 3.66 -9.10
N GLN A 199 10.79 3.66 -7.88
CA GLN A 199 12.01 4.37 -7.50
C GLN A 199 13.28 3.62 -7.93
N ALA A 200 13.22 2.29 -8.07
CA ALA A 200 14.35 1.50 -8.56
C ALA A 200 14.51 1.66 -10.08
N ALA A 201 15.74 1.93 -10.54
CA ALA A 201 16.03 2.10 -11.96
C ALA A 201 16.09 0.78 -12.74
N ALA A 202 16.27 -0.36 -12.06
CA ALA A 202 16.42 -1.65 -12.71
C ALA A 202 15.09 -2.13 -13.32
N PRO A 203 15.06 -2.52 -14.61
CA PRO A 203 13.85 -3.04 -15.23
C PRO A 203 13.48 -4.42 -14.68
N VAL A 204 12.18 -4.69 -14.57
CA VAL A 204 11.67 -5.96 -14.03
C VAL A 204 11.32 -6.93 -15.16
N GLY A 205 12.24 -7.86 -15.43
CA GLY A 205 11.96 -9.02 -16.29
C GLY A 205 11.16 -10.12 -15.56
N PRO A 206 10.67 -11.15 -16.29
CA PRO A 206 9.84 -12.21 -15.71
C PRO A 206 10.44 -12.91 -14.49
N ALA A 207 11.74 -13.20 -14.50
CA ALA A 207 12.43 -13.85 -13.37
C ALA A 207 12.56 -12.95 -12.14
N ALA A 208 12.69 -11.63 -12.33
CA ALA A 208 12.72 -10.68 -11.22
C ALA A 208 11.32 -10.53 -10.60
N LEU A 209 10.29 -10.47 -11.44
CA LEU A 209 8.90 -10.45 -11.00
C LEU A 209 8.53 -11.71 -10.21
N ASP A 210 8.98 -12.89 -10.65
CA ASP A 210 8.76 -14.16 -9.94
C ASP A 210 9.36 -14.15 -8.54
N ARG A 211 10.61 -13.68 -8.40
CA ARG A 211 11.25 -13.52 -7.08
C ARG A 211 10.53 -12.50 -6.19
N LEU A 212 10.06 -11.38 -6.75
CA LEU A 212 9.25 -10.40 -6.04
C LEU A 212 7.94 -11.02 -5.55
N CYS A 213 7.29 -11.84 -6.37
CA CYS A 213 6.07 -12.57 -6.01
C CYS A 213 6.31 -13.53 -4.83
N GLY A 214 7.40 -14.30 -4.87
CA GLY A 214 7.78 -15.19 -3.76
C GLY A 214 8.07 -14.41 -2.46
N ALA A 215 8.86 -13.34 -2.55
CA ALA A 215 9.20 -12.52 -1.40
C ALA A 215 7.97 -11.82 -0.80
N ALA A 216 7.03 -11.35 -1.63
CA ALA A 216 5.78 -10.79 -1.15
C ALA A 216 4.90 -11.83 -0.42
N ALA A 217 4.86 -13.06 -0.93
CA ALA A 217 4.15 -14.17 -0.28
C ALA A 217 4.78 -14.49 1.09
N ASP A 218 6.10 -14.54 1.19
CA ASP A 218 6.78 -14.81 2.45
C ASP A 218 6.64 -13.65 3.45
N ALA A 219 6.70 -12.40 2.97
CA ALA A 219 6.47 -11.22 3.80
C ALA A 219 5.06 -11.19 4.40
N VAL A 220 4.02 -11.49 3.61
CA VAL A 220 2.65 -11.58 4.10
C VAL A 220 2.46 -12.76 5.04
N ALA A 221 3.05 -13.92 4.74
CA ALA A 221 2.98 -15.09 5.63
C ALA A 221 3.61 -14.80 7.00
N GLY A 222 4.78 -14.16 7.02
CA GLY A 222 5.46 -13.75 8.25
C GLY A 222 4.68 -12.72 9.06
N ALA A 223 4.10 -11.72 8.38
CA ALA A 223 3.26 -10.71 9.00
C ALA A 223 1.97 -11.31 9.61
N TRP A 224 1.35 -12.28 8.92
CA TRP A 224 0.16 -12.99 9.38
C TRP A 224 0.43 -13.85 10.62
N GLY A 225 1.57 -14.53 10.69
CA GLY A 225 1.95 -15.37 11.84
C GLY A 225 2.15 -14.61 13.15
N GLY A 226 2.42 -13.30 13.07
CA GLY A 226 2.56 -12.42 14.25
C GLY A 226 1.28 -11.68 14.67
N ALA A 227 0.27 -11.63 13.81
CA ALA A 227 -1.02 -11.01 14.11
C ALA A 227 -1.94 -12.05 14.76
N SER A 228 -2.55 -11.70 15.90
CA SER A 228 -3.62 -12.50 16.49
C SER A 228 -4.69 -12.76 15.41
N ARG A 229 -4.99 -14.02 15.13
CA ARG A 229 -6.11 -14.40 14.25
C ARG A 229 -7.37 -13.66 14.72
N PRO A 230 -8.21 -13.13 13.81
CA PRO A 230 -9.53 -12.65 14.19
C PRO A 230 -10.37 -13.75 14.85
#